data_AF-A0A2I0N534-F1
#
_entry.id   AF-A0A2I0N534-F1
#
_cell.length_a   1.000
_cell.length_b   1.000
_cell.length_c   1.000
_cell.angle_alpha   90.00
_cell.angle_beta   90.00
_cell.angle_gamma   90.00
#
_symmetry.space_group_name_H-M   'P 1'
#
loop_
_entity.id
_entity.type
_entity.pdbx_description
1 polymer ?
#
loop_
_entity_poly.entity_id
_entity_poly.type
_entity_poly.pdbx_seq_one_letter_code
_entity_poly.pdbx_strand_id
1 'polypeptide(L)'
;MQICGQIISGEHGEIMIRQKSGETLEIGEMLAVGDNPTSIMMVYDLTYGSQLSQGNLELASGMHIEGAGGGLSFMEENLQNYVIAKVKAVVQVKKGTDGKYSASIPKSLPQFFSKVRKVRNEDFAFLADGKSAERSLYLGCLRSGSCRLKETEITIDGPDALTHHILIAATTGRGKSNLVKAMLWKLVDKEYCGILVLDPHDEYFGNSAAPGMRDHPKAKESVVYYSPSASAPKGSITLRINTKSIKPRHFDGVINITDAQSQAMHIIYQKYREDWIRKMFEESAG
;
A
#
# COMPACT_ATOMS: atom_id res chain seq x y z
N MET A 1 22.96 -4.84 -20.49
CA MET A 1 21.95 -3.97 -19.83
C MET A 1 20.85 -3.71 -20.84
N GLN A 2 19.60 -4.06 -20.56
CA GLN A 2 18.49 -3.83 -21.48
C GLN A 2 17.99 -2.39 -21.28
N ILE A 3 18.26 -1.54 -22.28
CA ILE A 3 17.85 -0.14 -22.31
C ILE A 3 16.41 -0.10 -22.81
N CYS A 4 15.51 0.51 -22.04
CA CYS A 4 14.09 0.62 -22.36
C CYS A 4 13.70 1.99 -22.94
N GLY A 5 14.57 2.99 -22.80
CA GLY A 5 14.32 4.32 -23.34
C GLY A 5 15.49 5.28 -23.15
N GLN A 6 15.28 6.52 -23.54
CA GLN A 6 16.26 7.59 -23.44
C GLN A 6 15.60 8.91 -23.05
N ILE A 7 16.25 9.67 -22.18
CA ILE A 7 15.78 11.01 -21.79
C ILE A 7 15.93 11.97 -22.97
N ILE A 8 14.85 12.64 -23.34
CA ILE A 8 14.83 13.56 -24.48
C ILE A 8 14.60 15.02 -24.09
N SER A 9 13.86 15.27 -23.00
CA SER A 9 13.53 16.61 -22.51
C SER A 9 12.84 16.54 -21.15
N GLY A 10 12.45 17.68 -20.62
CA GLY A 10 11.66 17.80 -19.39
C GLY A 10 12.16 18.87 -18.45
N GLU A 11 11.54 18.91 -17.29
CA GLU A 11 11.82 19.84 -16.20
C GLU A 11 11.78 19.10 -14.85
N HIS A 12 12.05 19.82 -13.77
CA HIS A 12 12.06 19.22 -12.43
C HIS A 12 10.64 18.79 -12.03
N GLY A 13 10.41 17.48 -11.97
CA GLY A 13 9.11 16.88 -11.65
C GLY A 13 8.44 16.19 -12.83
N GLU A 14 8.78 16.60 -14.06
CA GLU A 14 8.28 16.02 -15.32
C GLU A 14 9.45 15.80 -16.30
N ILE A 15 9.99 14.58 -16.32
CA ILE A 15 11.05 14.19 -17.26
C ILE A 15 10.41 13.36 -18.38
N MET A 16 10.75 13.67 -19.63
CA MET A 16 10.26 12.95 -20.80
C MET A 16 11.28 11.94 -21.30
N ILE A 17 10.84 10.69 -21.39
CA ILE A 17 11.61 9.56 -21.89
C ILE A 17 10.98 9.07 -23.18
N ARG A 18 11.75 9.02 -24.26
CA ARG A 18 11.36 8.31 -25.47
C ARG A 18 11.54 6.81 -25.25
N GLN A 19 10.45 6.06 -25.39
CA GLN A 19 10.47 4.59 -25.33
C GLN A 19 11.26 4.03 -26.52
N LYS A 20 12.09 3.01 -26.25
CA LYS A 20 12.78 2.27 -27.30
C LYS A 20 11.79 1.37 -28.05
N SER A 21 11.87 1.31 -29.38
CA SER A 21 11.05 0.37 -30.16
C SER A 21 11.29 -1.09 -29.73
N GLY A 22 10.22 -1.88 -29.68
CA GLY A 22 10.21 -3.26 -29.19
C GLY A 22 10.11 -3.41 -27.67
N GLU A 23 10.21 -2.33 -26.90
CA GLU A 23 9.98 -2.32 -25.46
C GLU A 23 8.62 -1.73 -25.15
N THR A 24 8.06 -2.06 -23.99
CA THR A 24 6.81 -1.47 -23.48
C THR A 24 7.06 -0.91 -22.09
N LEU A 25 6.65 0.35 -21.91
CA LEU A 25 6.60 1.03 -20.63
C LEU A 25 5.16 1.09 -20.11
N GLU A 26 4.97 0.93 -18.81
CA GLU A 26 3.68 0.94 -18.15
C GLU A 26 3.55 2.08 -17.14
N ILE A 27 2.31 2.53 -16.89
CA ILE A 27 2.03 3.48 -15.80
C ILE A 27 2.36 2.82 -14.45
N GLY A 28 3.08 3.56 -13.60
CA GLY A 28 3.60 3.06 -12.33
C GLY A 28 4.87 2.20 -12.46
N GLU A 29 5.42 2.05 -13.67
CA GLU A 29 6.71 1.38 -13.86
C GLU A 29 7.85 2.24 -13.30
N MET A 30 8.77 1.60 -12.59
CA MET A 30 9.95 2.21 -12.01
C MET A 30 11.14 1.99 -12.94
N LEU A 31 11.86 3.06 -13.22
CA LEU A 31 12.99 3.12 -14.15
C LEU A 31 14.23 3.65 -13.44
N ALA A 32 15.40 3.20 -13.86
CA ALA A 32 16.69 3.61 -13.31
C ALA A 32 17.55 4.29 -14.38
N VAL A 33 18.24 5.36 -13.96
CA VAL A 33 19.21 6.10 -14.77
C VAL A 33 20.48 6.35 -13.96
N GLY A 34 21.63 6.12 -14.59
CA GLY A 34 22.94 6.27 -13.97
C GLY A 34 23.32 5.10 -13.06
N ASP A 35 24.62 4.96 -12.83
CA ASP A 35 25.19 3.84 -12.05
C ASP A 35 25.64 4.26 -10.65
N ASN A 36 26.16 5.48 -10.47
CA ASN A 36 26.43 6.07 -9.15
C ASN A 36 26.64 7.61 -9.28
N PRO A 37 25.69 8.45 -8.86
CA PRO A 37 24.41 8.09 -8.25
C PRO A 37 23.41 7.50 -9.26
N THR A 38 22.59 6.56 -8.80
CA THR A 38 21.44 6.01 -9.54
C THR A 38 20.19 6.78 -9.18
N SER A 39 19.52 7.34 -10.18
CA SER A 39 18.23 8.00 -10.03
C SER A 39 17.12 7.03 -10.39
N ILE A 40 16.21 6.78 -9.44
CA ILE A 40 15.01 5.96 -9.64
C ILE A 40 13.84 6.89 -9.93
N MET A 41 13.14 6.63 -11.03
CA MET A 41 12.04 7.43 -11.55
C MET A 41 10.80 6.57 -11.71
N MET A 42 9.62 7.16 -11.57
CA MET A 42 8.33 6.48 -11.74
C MET A 42 7.59 7.06 -12.94
N VAL A 43 7.14 6.19 -13.85
CA VAL A 43 6.25 6.56 -14.95
C VAL A 43 4.87 6.88 -14.37
N TYR A 44 4.36 8.07 -14.64
CA TYR A 44 3.00 8.46 -14.21
C TYR A 44 2.05 8.73 -15.37
N ASP A 45 2.58 8.94 -16.58
CA ASP A 45 1.79 9.19 -17.78
C ASP A 45 2.51 8.69 -19.05
N LEU A 46 1.74 8.33 -20.07
CA LEU A 46 2.21 7.83 -21.36
C LEU A 46 1.49 8.57 -22.48
N THR A 47 2.25 9.18 -23.39
CA THR A 47 1.72 9.96 -24.51
C THR A 47 2.33 9.49 -25.83
N TYR A 48 1.65 9.77 -26.94
CA TYR A 48 2.22 9.55 -28.28
C TYR A 48 3.06 10.76 -28.70
N GLY A 49 4.23 10.48 -29.25
CA GLY A 49 5.06 11.44 -29.97
C GLY A 49 5.12 11.07 -31.45
N SER A 50 5.07 12.08 -32.31
CA SER A 50 5.30 11.91 -33.73
C SER A 50 6.18 13.02 -34.30
N GLN A 51 6.97 12.68 -35.32
CA GLN A 51 7.64 13.67 -36.16
C GLN A 51 6.73 14.21 -37.27
N LEU A 52 5.60 13.55 -37.53
CA LEU A 52 4.60 14.00 -38.49
C LEU A 52 3.75 15.11 -37.87
N SER A 53 3.36 16.08 -38.69
CA SER A 53 2.32 17.03 -38.31
C SER A 53 1.00 16.29 -38.08
N GLN A 54 0.12 16.88 -37.27
CA GLN A 54 -1.17 16.27 -36.95
C GLN A 54 -2.02 15.96 -38.20
N GLY A 55 -2.07 16.87 -39.17
CA GLY A 55 -2.79 16.63 -40.43
C GLY A 55 -2.21 15.47 -41.25
N ASN A 56 -0.88 15.28 -41.22
CA ASN A 56 -0.24 14.16 -41.91
C ASN A 56 -0.48 12.83 -41.18
N LEU A 57 -0.58 12.84 -39.85
CA LEU A 57 -0.98 11.66 -39.07
C LEU A 57 -2.40 11.23 -39.40
N GLU A 58 -3.35 12.17 -39.44
CA GLU A 58 -4.74 11.90 -39.77
C GLU A 58 -4.86 11.33 -41.20
N LEU A 59 -4.15 11.93 -42.15
CA LEU A 59 -4.10 11.45 -43.53
C LEU A 59 -3.48 10.04 -43.63
N ALA A 60 -2.35 9.80 -42.97
CA ALA A 60 -1.68 8.50 -42.97
C ALA A 60 -2.54 7.40 -42.29
N SER A 61 -3.28 7.77 -41.25
CA SER A 61 -4.26 6.90 -40.60
C SER A 61 -5.40 6.56 -41.56
N GLY A 62 -5.95 7.56 -42.28
CA GLY A 62 -6.98 7.35 -43.30
C GLY A 62 -6.51 6.44 -44.43
N MET A 63 -5.31 6.70 -44.97
CA MET A 63 -4.72 5.86 -46.02
C MET A 63 -4.52 4.40 -45.59
N HIS A 64 -4.14 4.16 -44.33
CA HIS A 64 -4.02 2.79 -43.80
C HIS A 64 -5.37 2.08 -43.71
N ILE A 65 -6.41 2.76 -43.20
CA ILE A 65 -7.75 2.19 -43.06
C ILE A 65 -8.38 1.89 -44.42
N GLU A 66 -8.23 2.80 -45.38
CA GLU A 66 -8.78 2.67 -46.74
C GLU A 66 -7.96 1.73 -47.64
N GLY A 67 -6.93 1.05 -47.10
CA GLY A 67 -6.12 0.08 -47.84
C GLY A 67 -5.12 0.68 -48.84
N ALA A 68 -4.96 2.00 -48.86
CA ALA A 68 -4.00 2.73 -49.71
C ALA A 68 -2.58 2.80 -49.12
N GLY A 69 -2.38 2.32 -47.88
CA GLY A 69 -1.11 2.41 -47.13
C GLY A 69 0.02 1.47 -47.58
N GLY A 70 -0.26 0.50 -48.46
CA GLY A 70 0.64 -0.61 -48.81
C GLY A 70 1.96 -0.26 -49.55
N GLY A 71 2.32 1.02 -49.66
CA GLY A 71 3.53 1.47 -50.37
C GLY A 71 4.18 2.75 -49.86
N LEU A 72 3.78 3.26 -48.68
CA LEU A 72 4.27 4.54 -48.13
C LEU A 72 5.36 4.39 -47.06
N SER A 73 5.99 3.22 -46.92
CA SER A 73 7.07 2.97 -45.96
C SER A 73 8.41 3.58 -46.39
N PHE A 74 8.43 4.87 -46.74
CA PHE A 74 9.65 5.58 -47.12
C PHE A 74 10.57 5.92 -45.93
N MET A 75 10.09 5.79 -44.68
CA MET A 75 10.92 5.90 -43.48
C MET A 75 10.57 4.83 -42.45
N GLU A 76 11.53 4.47 -41.60
CA GLU A 76 11.31 3.53 -40.51
C GLU A 76 10.20 4.02 -39.56
N GLU A 77 9.10 3.28 -39.49
CA GLU A 77 7.89 3.58 -38.71
C GLU A 77 8.23 3.89 -37.23
N ASN A 78 9.22 3.19 -36.68
CA ASN A 78 9.74 3.33 -35.33
C ASN A 78 10.43 4.68 -35.04
N LEU A 79 10.87 5.39 -36.09
CA LEU A 79 11.49 6.70 -35.96
C LEU A 79 10.43 7.81 -36.01
N GLN A 80 9.35 7.61 -36.77
CA GLN A 80 8.28 8.59 -36.96
C GLN A 80 7.35 8.66 -35.76
N ASN A 81 6.85 7.51 -35.32
CA ASN A 81 5.85 7.41 -34.26
C ASN A 81 6.45 6.64 -33.09
N TYR A 82 6.32 7.20 -31.89
CA TYR A 82 6.91 6.62 -30.69
C TYR A 82 6.09 6.97 -29.45
N VAL A 83 6.30 6.22 -28.37
CA VAL A 83 5.70 6.52 -27.07
C VAL A 83 6.67 7.38 -26.26
N ILE A 84 6.13 8.41 -25.64
CA ILE A 84 6.81 9.25 -24.65
C ILE A 84 6.26 8.89 -23.28
N ALA A 85 7.14 8.48 -22.38
CA ALA A 85 6.81 8.30 -20.98
C ALA A 85 7.16 9.56 -20.20
N LYS A 86 6.19 10.10 -19.46
CA LYS A 86 6.44 11.14 -18.47
C LYS A 86 6.74 10.50 -17.13
N VAL A 87 7.89 10.87 -16.58
CA VAL A 87 8.39 10.27 -15.34
C VAL A 87 8.77 11.32 -14.32
N LYS A 88 8.59 10.98 -13.04
CA LYS A 88 9.04 11.79 -11.92
C LYS A 88 10.17 11.10 -11.19
N ALA A 89 11.26 11.82 -10.92
CA ALA A 89 12.35 11.31 -10.10
C ALA A 89 11.88 11.17 -8.64
N VAL A 90 11.95 9.96 -8.09
CA VAL A 90 11.45 9.65 -6.74
C VAL A 90 12.59 9.67 -5.72
N VAL A 91 13.69 9.01 -6.05
CA VAL A 91 14.84 8.88 -5.14
C VAL A 91 16.14 8.82 -5.93
N GLN A 92 17.19 9.44 -5.39
CA GLN A 92 18.55 9.31 -5.87
C GLN A 92 19.36 8.53 -4.83
N VAL A 93 19.95 7.44 -5.28
CA VAL A 93 20.72 6.51 -4.46
C VAL A 93 22.18 6.65 -4.85
N LYS A 94 23.04 6.92 -3.86
CA LYS A 94 24.49 6.96 -4.03
C LYS A 94 25.12 5.89 -3.14
N LYS A 95 26.04 5.12 -3.70
CA LYS A 95 26.85 4.17 -2.94
C LYS A 95 28.17 4.84 -2.56
N GLY A 96 28.42 4.97 -1.27
CA GLY A 96 29.66 5.51 -0.72
C GLY A 96 30.84 4.56 -0.91
N THR A 97 32.06 5.08 -0.75
CA THR A 97 33.30 4.29 -0.80
C THR A 97 33.40 3.27 0.34
N ASP A 98 32.73 3.57 1.44
CA ASP A 98 32.50 2.79 2.65
C ASP A 98 31.42 1.71 2.48
N GLY A 99 30.84 1.56 1.28
CA GLY A 99 29.86 0.52 0.94
C GLY A 99 28.43 0.83 1.38
N LYS A 100 28.24 1.88 2.19
CA LYS A 100 26.93 2.35 2.65
C LYS A 100 26.15 3.05 1.55
N TYR A 101 24.83 2.95 1.61
CA TYR A 101 23.94 3.65 0.70
C TYR A 101 23.43 4.96 1.32
N SER A 102 23.41 6.03 0.52
CA SER A 102 22.71 7.27 0.87
C SER A 102 21.58 7.50 -0.13
N ALA A 103 20.35 7.53 0.37
CA ALA A 103 19.16 7.86 -0.40
C ALA A 103 18.77 9.32 -0.14
N SER A 104 18.50 10.07 -1.20
CA SER A 104 18.12 11.48 -1.11
C SER A 104 17.06 11.83 -2.15
N ILE A 105 16.32 12.91 -1.89
CA ILE A 105 15.41 13.47 -2.89
C ILE A 105 16.26 14.01 -4.05
N PRO A 106 16.00 13.60 -5.31
CA PRO A 106 16.73 14.11 -6.46
C PRO A 106 16.58 15.63 -6.56
N LYS A 107 17.69 16.37 -6.52
CA LYS A 107 17.71 17.85 -6.65
C LYS A 107 18.18 18.33 -8.01
N SER A 108 18.69 17.43 -8.83
CA SER A 108 19.24 17.70 -10.17
C SER A 108 18.52 16.87 -11.22
N LEU A 109 18.41 17.41 -12.42
CA LEU A 109 17.94 16.64 -13.58
C LEU A 109 19.02 15.66 -14.03
N PRO A 110 18.65 14.45 -14.47
CA PRO A 110 19.57 13.59 -15.20
C PRO A 110 20.06 14.27 -16.48
N GLN A 111 21.21 13.85 -17.00
CA GLN A 111 21.74 14.41 -18.24
C GLN A 111 20.81 14.10 -19.42
N PHE A 112 20.72 15.04 -20.36
CA PHE A 112 20.08 14.81 -21.66
C PHE A 112 20.66 13.56 -22.32
N PHE A 113 19.79 12.81 -23.01
CA PHE A 113 20.16 11.58 -23.71
C PHE A 113 20.72 10.46 -22.83
N SER A 114 20.59 10.57 -21.50
CA SER A 114 20.89 9.44 -20.62
C SER A 114 20.00 8.25 -20.96
N LYS A 115 20.63 7.08 -21.02
CA LYS A 115 19.94 5.81 -21.27
C LYS A 115 19.21 5.38 -19.99
N VAL A 116 18.00 4.90 -20.18
CA VAL A 116 17.11 4.45 -19.11
C VAL A 116 16.96 2.94 -19.18
N ARG A 117 16.98 2.28 -18.03
CA ARG A 117 16.73 0.84 -17.91
C ARG A 117 15.61 0.56 -16.92
N LYS A 118 15.01 -0.63 -17.01
CA LYS A 118 14.12 -1.15 -15.96
C LYS A 118 14.90 -1.34 -14.65
N VAL A 119 14.22 -1.15 -13.52
CA VAL A 119 14.81 -1.37 -12.20
C VAL A 119 15.10 -2.85 -11.95
N ARG A 120 16.05 -3.10 -11.05
CA ARG A 120 16.47 -4.42 -10.58
C ARG A 120 16.37 -4.46 -9.06
N ASN A 121 16.35 -5.66 -8.48
CA ASN A 121 16.33 -5.83 -7.02
C ASN A 121 17.54 -5.15 -6.34
N GLU A 122 18.70 -5.16 -7.00
CA GLU A 122 19.94 -4.50 -6.54
C GLU A 122 19.80 -2.98 -6.37
N ASP A 123 18.96 -2.32 -7.19
CA ASP A 123 18.74 -0.87 -7.11
C ASP A 123 18.06 -0.46 -5.79
N PHE A 124 17.38 -1.42 -5.15
CA PHE A 124 16.67 -1.25 -3.90
C PHE A 124 17.42 -1.80 -2.68
N ALA A 125 18.68 -2.21 -2.84
CA ALA A 125 19.50 -2.73 -1.73
C ALA A 125 19.60 -1.73 -0.55
N PHE A 126 19.52 -0.43 -0.82
CA PHE A 126 19.51 0.62 0.20
C PHE A 126 18.31 0.54 1.17
N LEU A 127 17.21 -0.10 0.79
CA LEU A 127 16.03 -0.23 1.65
C LEU A 127 16.25 -1.18 2.82
N ALA A 128 17.18 -2.12 2.66
CA ALA A 128 17.59 -3.07 3.69
C ALA A 128 18.78 -2.55 4.53
N ASP A 129 19.48 -1.51 4.06
CA ASP A 129 20.66 -0.97 4.74
C ASP A 129 20.28 -0.34 6.10
N GLY A 130 20.95 -0.78 7.17
CA GLY A 130 20.78 -0.24 8.53
C GLY A 130 19.48 -0.61 9.26
N LYS A 131 18.61 -1.47 8.72
CA LYS A 131 17.36 -1.88 9.40
C LYS A 131 17.51 -3.22 10.12
N SER A 132 17.16 -3.25 11.41
CA SER A 132 17.04 -4.52 12.14
C SER A 132 15.74 -5.22 11.75
N ALA A 133 15.86 -6.45 11.21
CA ALA A 133 14.72 -7.30 10.88
C ALA A 133 13.83 -7.63 12.10
N GLU A 134 14.38 -7.55 13.32
CA GLU A 134 13.65 -7.80 14.55
C GLU A 134 12.72 -6.65 14.93
N ARG A 135 13.04 -5.42 14.51
CA ARG A 135 12.27 -4.21 14.84
C ARG A 135 11.55 -3.61 13.63
N SER A 136 11.46 -4.37 12.54
CA SER A 136 10.90 -3.88 11.28
C SER A 136 9.39 -4.16 11.18
N LEU A 137 8.62 -3.12 10.83
CA LEU A 137 7.21 -3.25 10.46
C LEU A 137 7.10 -3.42 8.93
N TYR A 138 6.54 -4.55 8.50
CA TYR A 138 6.32 -4.87 7.09
C TYR A 138 5.11 -4.12 6.52
N LEU A 139 5.26 -3.56 5.31
CA LEU A 139 4.19 -2.85 4.60
C LEU A 139 3.75 -3.54 3.30
N GLY A 140 4.64 -4.30 2.67
CA GLY A 140 4.36 -4.89 1.35
C GLY A 140 5.62 -5.24 0.57
N CYS A 141 5.44 -5.65 -0.69
CA CYS A 141 6.54 -5.73 -1.64
C CYS A 141 6.45 -4.60 -2.65
N LEU A 142 7.59 -4.15 -3.16
CA LEU A 142 7.61 -3.15 -4.22
C LEU A 142 6.96 -3.68 -5.50
N ARG A 143 6.23 -2.80 -6.19
CA ARG A 143 5.62 -3.07 -7.50
C ARG A 143 6.15 -2.05 -8.50
N SER A 144 6.49 -2.51 -9.69
CA SER A 144 6.88 -1.71 -10.84
C SER A 144 5.95 -2.05 -12.01
N GLY A 145 5.04 -1.13 -12.33
CA GLY A 145 3.97 -1.37 -13.31
C GLY A 145 3.10 -2.55 -12.87
N SER A 146 2.93 -3.54 -13.75
CA SER A 146 2.23 -4.79 -13.48
C SER A 146 3.10 -5.85 -12.79
N CYS A 147 4.41 -5.64 -12.69
CA CYS A 147 5.35 -6.61 -12.13
C CYS A 147 5.59 -6.38 -10.63
N ARG A 148 5.45 -7.44 -9.83
CA ARG A 148 5.78 -7.44 -8.40
C ARG A 148 7.22 -7.90 -8.19
N LEU A 149 8.03 -7.04 -7.57
CA LEU A 149 9.40 -7.35 -7.14
C LEU A 149 9.33 -8.07 -5.79
N LYS A 150 9.09 -9.38 -5.83
CA LYS A 150 8.85 -10.20 -4.62
C LYS A 150 10.01 -10.17 -3.62
N GLU A 151 11.23 -9.98 -4.10
CA GLU A 151 12.45 -9.96 -3.28
C GLU A 151 12.68 -8.62 -2.57
N THR A 152 11.91 -7.58 -2.92
CA THR A 152 12.04 -6.25 -2.31
C THR A 152 10.88 -6.01 -1.36
N GLU A 153 10.99 -6.54 -0.14
CA GLU A 153 10.08 -6.21 0.96
C GLU A 153 10.32 -4.77 1.44
N ILE A 154 9.23 -4.02 1.60
CA ILE A 154 9.24 -2.67 2.15
C ILE A 154 8.94 -2.77 3.64
N THR A 155 9.89 -2.31 4.44
CA THR A 155 9.76 -2.24 5.90
C THR A 155 10.12 -0.85 6.42
N ILE A 156 9.55 -0.49 7.56
CA ILE A 156 9.87 0.73 8.32
C ILE A 156 10.24 0.37 9.76
N ASP A 157 10.79 1.31 10.54
CA ASP A 157 11.02 1.08 11.96
C ASP A 157 9.68 0.92 12.68
N GLY A 158 9.45 -0.25 13.25
CA GLY A 158 8.19 -0.62 13.87
C GLY A 158 7.88 0.18 15.13
N PRO A 159 8.80 0.24 16.11
CA PRO A 159 8.61 1.04 17.31
C PRO A 159 8.28 2.50 17.01
N ASP A 160 9.05 3.16 16.14
CA ASP A 160 8.80 4.54 15.75
C ASP A 160 7.44 4.69 15.05
N ALA A 161 7.15 3.85 14.04
CA ALA A 161 5.90 3.93 13.29
C ALA A 161 4.64 3.69 14.16
N LEU A 162 4.68 2.71 15.06
CA LEU A 162 3.53 2.35 15.90
C LEU A 162 3.25 3.40 16.98
N THR A 163 4.26 4.15 17.42
CA THR A 163 4.07 5.24 18.41
C THR A 163 3.43 6.51 17.84
N HIS A 164 3.51 6.74 16.52
CA HIS A 164 2.99 7.94 15.88
C HIS A 164 1.53 7.83 15.39
N HIS A 165 0.87 6.69 15.66
CA HIS A 165 -0.43 6.30 15.10
C HIS A 165 -0.41 6.13 13.57
N ILE A 166 -1.14 5.12 13.07
CA ILE A 166 -1.21 4.80 11.64
C ILE A 166 -2.67 4.86 11.19
N LEU A 167 -2.95 5.69 10.18
CA LEU A 167 -4.25 5.73 9.51
C LEU A 167 -4.20 4.91 8.21
N ILE A 168 -4.97 3.83 8.13
CA ILE A 168 -5.14 3.03 6.90
C ILE A 168 -6.51 3.31 6.30
N ALA A 169 -6.53 4.17 5.28
CA ALA A 169 -7.74 4.54 4.55
C ALA A 169 -7.77 3.89 3.16
N ALA A 170 -8.88 3.24 2.81
CA ALA A 170 -9.13 2.73 1.46
C ALA A 170 -10.64 2.60 1.23
N THR A 171 -11.08 2.70 -0.03
CA THR A 171 -12.47 2.39 -0.40
C THR A 171 -12.73 0.88 -0.33
N THR A 172 -13.99 0.49 -0.18
CA THR A 172 -14.39 -0.92 -0.09
C THR A 172 -13.86 -1.72 -1.28
N GLY A 173 -13.28 -2.90 -1.02
CA GLY A 173 -12.69 -3.76 -2.05
C GLY A 173 -11.27 -3.38 -2.49
N ARG A 174 -10.65 -2.33 -1.93
CA ARG A 174 -9.25 -1.95 -2.27
C ARG A 174 -8.17 -2.59 -1.40
N GLY A 175 -8.53 -3.58 -0.58
CA GLY A 175 -7.56 -4.40 0.16
C GLY A 175 -7.14 -3.90 1.54
N LYS A 176 -7.92 -3.02 2.19
CA LYS A 176 -7.66 -2.55 3.57
C LYS A 176 -7.45 -3.71 4.55
N SER A 177 -8.43 -4.61 4.67
CA SER A 177 -8.34 -5.75 5.60
C SER A 177 -7.17 -6.68 5.24
N ASN A 178 -6.83 -6.81 3.95
CA ASN A 178 -5.69 -7.62 3.51
C ASN A 178 -4.34 -7.01 3.91
N LEU A 179 -4.17 -5.69 3.77
CA LEU A 179 -2.97 -5.00 4.23
C LEU A 179 -2.80 -5.17 5.75
N VAL A 180 -3.87 -4.88 6.51
CA VAL A 180 -3.86 -5.02 7.97
C VAL A 180 -3.54 -6.47 8.37
N LYS A 181 -4.17 -7.47 7.73
CA LYS A 181 -3.88 -8.89 7.99
C LYS A 181 -2.41 -9.22 7.71
N ALA A 182 -1.84 -8.75 6.61
CA ALA A 182 -0.43 -9.00 6.29
C ALA A 182 0.53 -8.32 7.28
N MET A 183 0.20 -7.10 7.73
CA MET A 183 0.95 -6.40 8.77
C MET A 183 0.90 -7.18 10.09
N LEU A 184 -0.31 -7.53 10.56
CA LEU A 184 -0.51 -8.29 11.79
C LEU A 184 0.22 -9.62 11.75
N TRP A 185 0.13 -10.35 10.64
CA TRP A 185 0.81 -11.64 10.45
C TRP A 185 2.32 -11.55 10.70
N LYS A 186 2.98 -10.49 10.19
CA LYS A 186 4.42 -10.25 10.36
C LYS A 186 4.79 -9.65 11.72
N LEU A 187 3.82 -9.28 12.54
CA LEU A 187 4.01 -8.74 13.89
C LEU A 187 3.80 -9.79 14.99
N VAL A 188 3.13 -10.91 14.69
CA VAL A 188 2.85 -11.99 15.67
C VAL A 188 4.13 -12.51 16.34
N ASP A 189 5.26 -12.51 15.62
CA ASP A 189 6.54 -13.02 16.08
C ASP A 189 7.49 -11.95 16.63
N LYS A 190 7.03 -10.70 16.77
CA LYS A 190 7.84 -9.56 17.19
C LYS A 190 7.62 -9.23 18.66
N GLU A 191 8.71 -9.09 19.41
CA GLU A 191 8.66 -8.83 20.86
C GLU A 191 8.49 -7.35 21.22
N TYR A 192 8.68 -6.43 20.27
CA TYR A 192 8.67 -4.99 20.56
C TYR A 192 7.26 -4.38 20.65
N CYS A 193 6.20 -5.13 20.35
CA CYS A 193 4.82 -4.62 20.38
C CYS A 193 3.80 -5.68 20.76
N GLY A 194 2.76 -5.27 21.50
CA GLY A 194 1.52 -6.02 21.68
C GLY A 194 0.38 -5.32 20.95
N ILE A 195 -0.48 -6.07 20.25
CA ILE A 195 -1.54 -5.49 19.42
C ILE A 195 -2.90 -6.05 19.86
N LEU A 196 -3.80 -5.15 20.25
CA LEU A 196 -5.20 -5.46 20.45
C LEU A 196 -5.97 -5.18 19.15
N VAL A 197 -6.59 -6.21 18.59
CA VAL A 197 -7.40 -6.12 17.37
C VAL A 197 -8.87 -6.21 17.73
N LEU A 198 -9.66 -5.21 17.35
CA LEU A 198 -11.11 -5.26 17.42
C LEU A 198 -11.64 -5.81 16.10
N ASP A 199 -12.07 -7.08 16.11
CA ASP A 199 -12.44 -7.84 14.92
C ASP A 199 -13.94 -8.20 14.92
N PRO A 200 -14.83 -7.29 14.49
CA PRO A 200 -16.28 -7.52 14.55
C PRO A 200 -16.78 -8.62 13.60
N HIS A 201 -15.97 -9.06 12.63
CA HIS A 201 -16.36 -9.99 11.57
C HIS A 201 -15.47 -11.24 11.51
N ASP A 202 -14.59 -11.45 12.50
CA ASP A 202 -13.58 -12.52 12.51
C ASP A 202 -12.74 -12.57 11.22
N GLU A 203 -12.49 -11.42 10.60
CA GLU A 203 -11.71 -11.30 9.36
C GLU A 203 -10.22 -11.52 9.61
N TYR A 204 -9.70 -11.08 10.77
CA TYR A 204 -8.28 -11.10 11.12
C TYR A 204 -7.90 -12.35 11.88
N PHE A 205 -8.72 -12.79 12.84
CA PHE A 205 -8.46 -14.04 13.57
C PHE A 205 -8.51 -15.26 12.64
N GLY A 206 -9.40 -15.23 11.65
CA GLY A 206 -9.61 -16.30 10.68
C GLY A 206 -10.88 -17.09 10.99
N ASN A 207 -11.60 -17.44 9.93
CA ASN A 207 -12.87 -18.16 9.99
C ASN A 207 -12.85 -19.36 9.03
N SER A 208 -13.95 -20.10 8.92
CA SER A 208 -13.99 -21.30 8.06
C SER A 208 -13.77 -21.01 6.57
N ALA A 209 -13.96 -19.76 6.13
CA ALA A 209 -13.82 -19.36 4.73
C ALA A 209 -12.42 -18.83 4.38
N ALA A 210 -11.69 -18.26 5.34
CA ALA A 210 -10.38 -17.65 5.09
C ALA A 210 -9.41 -17.81 6.27
N PRO A 211 -8.11 -18.05 5.99
CA PRO A 211 -7.10 -18.13 7.02
C PRO A 211 -6.86 -16.77 7.69
N GLY A 212 -6.40 -16.81 8.94
CA GLY A 212 -6.09 -15.64 9.76
C GLY A 212 -5.05 -15.94 10.82
N MET A 213 -4.96 -15.09 11.84
CA MET A 213 -3.91 -15.18 12.87
C MET A 213 -3.87 -16.52 13.60
N ARG A 214 -5.00 -17.24 13.70
CA ARG A 214 -5.06 -18.58 14.32
C ARG A 214 -4.22 -19.63 13.58
N ASP A 215 -3.95 -19.41 12.30
CA ASP A 215 -3.22 -20.31 11.42
C ASP A 215 -1.70 -19.97 11.39
N HIS A 216 -1.27 -18.95 12.13
CA HIS A 216 0.14 -18.56 12.21
C HIS A 216 0.98 -19.64 12.92
N PRO A 217 2.22 -19.95 12.47
CA PRO A 217 3.05 -20.97 13.12
C PRO A 217 3.28 -20.74 14.62
N LYS A 218 3.37 -19.47 15.04
CA LYS A 218 3.49 -19.05 16.45
C LYS A 218 2.16 -18.68 17.12
N ALA A 219 1.01 -19.02 16.52
CA ALA A 219 -0.30 -18.62 17.05
C ALA A 219 -0.53 -19.10 18.48
N LYS A 220 -0.08 -20.32 18.82
CA LYS A 220 -0.27 -20.90 20.16
C LYS A 220 0.40 -20.11 21.29
N GLU A 221 1.46 -19.37 20.98
CA GLU A 221 2.27 -18.63 21.95
C GLU A 221 1.89 -17.15 21.98
N SER A 222 1.58 -16.58 20.81
CA SER A 222 1.45 -15.12 20.65
C SER A 222 0.04 -14.62 20.35
N VAL A 223 -0.91 -15.50 20.03
CA VAL A 223 -2.27 -15.10 19.61
C VAL A 223 -3.30 -15.56 20.64
N VAL A 224 -3.98 -14.58 21.24
CA VAL A 224 -5.08 -14.82 22.18
C VAL A 224 -6.37 -14.29 21.56
N TYR A 225 -7.40 -15.13 21.54
CA TYR A 225 -8.71 -14.77 20.99
C TYR A 225 -9.75 -14.65 22.09
N TYR A 226 -10.36 -13.47 22.18
CA TYR A 226 -11.44 -13.17 23.09
C TYR A 226 -12.75 -13.13 22.30
N SER A 227 -13.76 -13.86 22.76
CA SER A 227 -15.08 -13.83 22.14
C SER A 227 -16.17 -13.85 23.20
N PRO A 228 -17.23 -13.05 23.04
CA PRO A 228 -18.44 -13.18 23.84
C PRO A 228 -19.34 -14.34 23.37
N SER A 229 -19.05 -14.94 22.21
CA SER A 229 -19.88 -16.01 21.64
C SER A 229 -19.65 -17.35 22.34
N ALA A 230 -20.74 -18.04 22.68
CA ALA A 230 -20.70 -19.42 23.17
C ALA A 230 -20.25 -20.42 22.09
N SER A 231 -20.33 -20.05 20.80
CA SER A 231 -19.87 -20.87 19.67
C SER A 231 -18.40 -20.64 19.29
N ALA A 232 -17.65 -19.89 20.11
CA ALA A 232 -16.26 -19.57 19.83
C ALA A 232 -15.36 -20.83 19.78
N PRO A 233 -14.28 -20.82 18.97
CA PRO A 233 -13.38 -21.96 18.85
C PRO A 233 -12.77 -22.40 20.20
N LYS A 234 -12.52 -23.71 20.35
CA LYS A 234 -11.89 -24.26 21.56
C LYS A 234 -10.55 -23.54 21.84
N GLY A 235 -10.37 -23.09 23.08
CA GLY A 235 -9.20 -22.29 23.48
C GLY A 235 -9.43 -20.77 23.47
N SER A 236 -10.59 -20.30 22.99
CA SER A 236 -10.97 -18.90 23.14
C SER A 236 -11.20 -18.53 24.61
N ILE A 237 -10.81 -17.32 24.99
CA ILE A 237 -11.12 -16.77 26.30
C ILE A 237 -12.49 -16.09 26.22
N THR A 238 -13.41 -16.50 27.08
CA THR A 238 -14.72 -15.84 27.18
C THR A 238 -14.52 -14.40 27.64
N LEU A 239 -14.95 -13.46 26.82
CA LEU A 239 -14.92 -12.04 27.18
C LEU A 239 -15.98 -11.77 28.25
N ARG A 240 -15.55 -11.61 29.51
CA ARG A 240 -16.43 -11.19 30.61
C ARG A 240 -16.32 -9.69 30.81
N ILE A 241 -17.42 -8.97 30.54
CA ILE A 241 -17.51 -7.55 30.79
C ILE A 241 -18.12 -7.34 32.17
N ASN A 242 -17.43 -6.61 33.04
CA ASN A 242 -17.97 -6.21 34.32
C ASN A 242 -19.08 -5.17 34.10
N THR A 243 -20.34 -5.55 34.36
CA THR A 243 -21.49 -4.66 34.17
C THR A 243 -21.41 -3.38 35.01
N LYS A 244 -20.71 -3.42 36.16
CA LYS A 244 -20.46 -2.25 37.01
C LYS A 244 -19.59 -1.18 36.36
N SER A 245 -18.78 -1.56 35.37
CA SER A 245 -17.90 -0.65 34.63
C SER A 245 -18.61 0.10 33.50
N ILE A 246 -19.83 -0.31 33.13
CA ILE A 246 -20.59 0.23 32.01
C ILE A 246 -21.36 1.48 32.48
N LYS A 247 -21.20 2.59 31.75
CA LYS A 247 -21.86 3.87 32.01
C LYS A 247 -22.82 4.20 30.87
N PRO A 248 -23.88 5.00 31.10
CA PRO A 248 -24.82 5.40 30.05
C PRO A 248 -24.13 5.96 28.80
N ARG A 249 -23.13 6.84 28.98
CA ARG A 249 -22.34 7.42 27.88
C ARG A 249 -21.61 6.41 26.99
N HIS A 250 -21.42 5.16 27.42
CA HIS A 250 -20.79 4.13 26.59
C HIS A 250 -21.73 3.63 25.49
N PHE A 251 -23.01 3.99 25.55
CA PHE A 251 -24.00 3.67 24.52
C PHE A 251 -24.14 4.78 23.46
N ASP A 252 -23.53 5.94 23.70
CA ASP A 252 -23.59 7.10 22.80
C ASP A 252 -23.00 6.75 21.42
N GLY A 253 -23.85 6.77 20.40
CA GLY A 253 -23.46 6.42 19.02
C GLY A 253 -23.22 4.94 18.76
N VAL A 254 -23.40 4.06 19.75
CA VAL A 254 -23.27 2.60 19.60
C VAL A 254 -24.62 1.97 19.25
N ILE A 255 -25.69 2.46 19.86
CA ILE A 255 -27.06 1.99 19.64
C ILE A 255 -28.00 3.15 19.35
N ASN A 256 -29.04 2.89 18.56
CA ASN A 256 -30.10 3.86 18.33
C ASN A 256 -31.08 3.81 19.50
N ILE A 257 -30.95 4.75 20.43
CA ILE A 257 -31.87 4.96 21.56
C ILE A 257 -32.59 6.29 21.41
N THR A 258 -33.87 6.34 21.78
CA THR A 258 -34.64 7.59 21.79
C THR A 258 -34.21 8.49 22.95
N ASP A 259 -34.52 9.78 22.87
CA ASP A 259 -34.23 10.73 23.96
C ASP A 259 -34.85 10.28 25.29
N ALA A 260 -36.08 9.76 25.25
CA ALA A 260 -36.75 9.23 26.44
C ALA A 260 -36.01 8.00 27.02
N GLN A 261 -35.51 7.10 26.18
CA GLN A 261 -34.72 5.95 26.62
C GLN A 261 -33.37 6.38 27.21
N SER A 262 -32.71 7.37 26.60
CA SER A 262 -31.45 7.93 27.12
C SER A 262 -31.67 8.60 28.49
N GLN A 263 -32.70 9.43 28.62
CA GLN A 263 -33.07 10.05 29.91
C GLN A 263 -33.37 9.01 30.98
N ALA A 264 -34.15 7.97 30.66
CA ALA A 264 -34.44 6.88 31.57
C ALA A 264 -33.15 6.15 32.02
N MET A 265 -32.25 5.86 31.09
CA MET A 265 -30.95 5.24 31.37
C MET A 265 -30.13 6.07 32.37
N HIS A 266 -30.09 7.40 32.16
CA HIS A 266 -29.40 8.32 33.07
C HIS A 266 -30.05 8.39 34.46
N ILE A 267 -31.37 8.38 34.55
CA ILE A 267 -32.10 8.38 35.84
C ILE A 267 -31.81 7.09 36.62
N ILE A 268 -31.89 5.93 35.96
CA ILE A 268 -31.60 4.62 36.57
C ILE A 268 -30.13 4.56 37.03
N TYR A 269 -29.19 5.08 36.22
CA TYR A 269 -27.78 5.18 36.61
C TYR A 269 -27.54 6.13 37.79
N GLN A 270 -28.24 7.27 37.86
CA GLN A 270 -28.12 8.17 39.00
C GLN A 270 -28.59 7.52 40.30
N LYS A 271 -29.68 6.74 40.23
CA LYS A 271 -30.28 6.04 41.38
C LYS A 271 -29.42 4.87 41.86
N TYR A 272 -28.95 4.03 40.95
CA TYR A 272 -28.33 2.74 41.28
C TYR A 272 -26.82 2.67 41.01
N ARG A 273 -26.23 3.74 40.45
CA ARG A 273 -24.80 3.88 40.15
C ARG A 273 -24.25 2.68 39.41
N GLU A 274 -23.25 1.99 39.94
CA GLU A 274 -22.58 0.88 39.29
C GLU A 274 -23.50 -0.35 39.11
N ASP A 275 -24.52 -0.52 39.95
CA ASP A 275 -25.42 -1.67 39.90
C ASP A 275 -26.65 -1.44 39.01
N TRP A 276 -26.68 -0.33 38.26
CA TRP A 276 -27.84 0.11 37.47
C TRP A 276 -28.31 -0.89 36.41
N ILE A 277 -27.39 -1.54 35.69
CA ILE A 277 -27.76 -2.54 34.66
C ILE A 277 -28.45 -3.72 35.32
N ARG A 278 -27.89 -4.22 36.42
CA ARG A 278 -28.47 -5.34 37.17
C ARG A 278 -29.87 -4.99 37.65
N LYS A 279 -30.05 -3.79 38.23
CA LYS A 279 -31.34 -3.32 38.72
C LYS A 279 -32.37 -3.12 37.61
N MET A 280 -31.94 -2.64 36.44
CA MET A 280 -32.80 -2.50 35.26
C MET A 280 -33.37 -3.86 34.82
N PHE A 281 -32.57 -4.93 34.78
CA PHE A 281 -33.05 -6.27 34.44
C PHE A 281 -33.91 -6.92 35.53
N GLU A 282 -33.65 -6.62 36.81
CA GLU A 282 -34.48 -7.10 37.93
C GLU A 282 -35.87 -6.45 37.93
N GLU A 283 -36.00 -5.16 37.59
CA GLU A 283 -37.28 -4.44 37.51
C GLU A 283 -38.10 -4.77 36.26
N SER A 284 -37.48 -5.30 35.20
CA SER A 284 -38.15 -5.64 33.93
C SER A 284 -38.77 -7.05 33.91
N ALA A 285 -38.46 -7.88 34.92
CA ALA A 285 -38.88 -9.28 35.01
C ALA A 285 -40.07 -9.49 35.99
N GLY A 286 -40.63 -8.41 36.54
CA GLY A 286 -41.85 -8.41 37.35
C GLY A 286 -42.93 -7.57 36.70
#